data_AF-A0A6A5TV98-F1
#
_entry.id   AF-A0A6A5TV98-F1
#
_cell.length_a   1.000
_cell.length_b   1.000
_cell.length_c   1.000
_cell.angle_alpha   90.00
_cell.angle_beta   90.00
_cell.angle_gamma   90.00
#
_symmetry.space_group_name_H-M   'P 1'
#
loop_
_entity.id
_entity.type
_entity.pdbx_description
1 polymer ?
#
loop_
_entity_poly.entity_id
_entity_poly.type
_entity_poly.pdbx_seq_one_letter_code
_entity_poly.pdbx_strand_id
1 'polypeptide(L)'
;MQRRRQSESEPFAGLFTLTRQMEAEEEDQFDVDITIMDFLAYKAIDLIFEWRSNSNPYTSDLPSALATMTAEFRTFLKHKHSGRRLNSQAAFRSRLLQFSLLFSHRLNHDQTWTTEESLNSVRALNRKRGTFWRSHTAHAPALGQPFDPSSEFPLADGALAENRNDLACSLGQQADQRRWVTDLEGTPSLHCLLALFIELTAARVELGDWEPSDGWMDLAGQFMLQAVIEEYLFNGAYGEEPFNTIFAFGCPSTPRTPEDGTDIQAMRMLFCAEGNPREQIAGWSDIKQRYINELLPKQGQPTSYLRSIEGARDRFAYNEFEANLLSFLKHLHEGLAKPDLIQVEEGRITIHGNELGEADSRAMIRRMCL
;
A
#
# COMPACT_ATOMS: atom_id res chain seq x y z
N MET A 1 -35.63 -22.24 39.51
CA MET A 1 -35.06 -21.06 40.18
C MET A 1 -33.54 -21.11 40.10
N GLN A 2 -32.96 -20.05 39.53
CA GLN A 2 -31.60 -19.49 39.72
C GLN A 2 -30.34 -20.37 39.73
N ARG A 3 -29.54 -20.17 38.67
CA ARG A 3 -28.06 -20.08 38.70
C ARG A 3 -27.60 -18.88 39.52
N ARG A 4 -26.57 -19.04 40.36
CA ARG A 4 -25.46 -18.10 40.63
C ARG A 4 -24.38 -18.83 41.47
N ARG A 5 -23.16 -18.97 40.94
CA ARG A 5 -21.95 -18.16 41.20
C ARG A 5 -21.32 -18.43 42.57
N GLN A 6 -20.13 -19.04 42.55
CA GLN A 6 -18.89 -18.52 43.15
C GLN A 6 -17.77 -19.53 42.91
N SER A 7 -16.73 -19.12 42.19
CA SER A 7 -15.37 -19.52 42.57
C SER A 7 -14.49 -18.30 42.35
N GLU A 8 -14.29 -17.58 43.45
CA GLU A 8 -13.21 -16.64 43.65
C GLU A 8 -11.89 -17.39 43.42
N SER A 9 -11.14 -17.02 42.38
CA SER A 9 -9.74 -17.40 42.27
C SER A 9 -8.92 -16.29 42.90
N GLU A 10 -8.33 -16.57 44.05
CA GLU A 10 -7.40 -15.68 44.74
C GLU A 10 -6.20 -15.30 43.86
N PRO A 11 -5.67 -14.06 43.98
CA PRO A 11 -4.48 -13.64 43.24
C PRO A 11 -3.20 -14.25 43.85
N PHE A 12 -2.31 -14.72 42.99
CA PHE A 12 -0.97 -15.15 43.38
C PHE A 12 -0.16 -13.98 43.95
N ALA A 13 0.40 -14.17 45.14
CA ALA A 13 1.26 -13.19 45.81
C ALA A 13 2.58 -12.98 45.02
N GLY A 14 2.89 -11.73 44.68
CA GLY A 14 4.25 -11.34 44.23
C GLY A 14 4.38 -10.60 42.90
N LEU A 15 3.29 -10.23 42.21
CA LEU A 15 3.34 -9.34 41.04
C LEU A 15 2.47 -8.11 41.28
N PHE A 16 3.07 -6.94 41.03
CA PHE A 16 2.51 -5.63 41.30
C PHE A 16 1.08 -5.47 40.78
N THR A 17 0.21 -5.11 41.71
CA THR A 17 -1.15 -4.64 41.50
C THR A 17 -1.10 -3.31 40.73
N LEU A 18 -1.10 -3.38 39.40
CA LEU A 18 -1.37 -2.24 38.51
C LEU A 18 -2.61 -2.48 37.62
N THR A 19 -3.48 -3.41 38.00
CA THR A 19 -4.86 -3.40 37.52
C THR A 19 -5.69 -2.57 38.49
N ARG A 20 -5.53 -1.24 38.43
CA ARG A 20 -6.68 -0.39 38.71
C ARG A 20 -7.71 -0.83 37.67
N GLN A 21 -8.71 -1.58 38.09
CA GLN A 21 -9.94 -1.75 37.33
C GLN A 21 -10.51 -0.34 37.21
N MET A 22 -10.06 0.40 36.18
CA MET A 22 -10.85 1.51 35.69
C MET A 22 -12.08 0.83 35.14
N GLU A 23 -13.21 1.00 35.82
CA GLU A 23 -14.53 0.91 35.20
C GLU A 23 -14.59 2.02 34.14
N ALA A 24 -13.78 1.88 33.10
CA ALA A 24 -13.85 2.67 31.89
C ALA A 24 -15.11 2.18 31.18
N GLU A 25 -15.98 3.10 30.80
CA GLU A 25 -17.08 2.76 29.91
C GLU A 25 -16.48 2.08 28.66
N GLU A 26 -17.19 1.13 28.03
CA GLU A 26 -16.65 0.39 26.86
C GLU A 26 -16.16 1.34 25.74
N GLU A 27 -16.67 2.57 25.72
CA GLU A 27 -16.25 3.66 24.85
C GLU A 27 -14.84 4.18 25.19
N ASP A 28 -14.57 4.49 26.46
CA ASP A 28 -13.24 4.94 26.93
C ASP A 28 -12.14 3.90 26.66
N GLN A 29 -12.46 2.61 26.83
CA GLN A 29 -11.49 1.53 26.57
C GLN A 29 -11.19 1.38 25.07
N PHE A 30 -12.16 1.66 24.19
CA PHE A 30 -11.95 1.61 22.75
C PHE A 30 -11.00 2.72 22.29
N ASP A 31 -11.17 3.93 22.83
CA ASP A 31 -10.32 5.07 22.47
C ASP A 31 -8.87 4.87 22.92
N VAL A 32 -8.66 4.30 24.11
CA VAL A 32 -7.32 3.89 24.58
C VAL A 32 -6.71 2.85 23.64
N ASP A 33 -7.47 1.82 23.27
CA ASP A 33 -6.96 0.77 22.40
C ASP A 33 -6.66 1.31 20.98
N ILE A 34 -7.48 2.23 20.43
CA ILE A 34 -7.17 2.93 19.17
C ILE A 34 -5.87 3.71 19.29
N THR A 35 -5.69 4.45 20.38
CA THR A 35 -4.51 5.29 20.60
C THR A 35 -3.23 4.44 20.63
N ILE A 36 -3.28 3.26 21.27
CA ILE A 36 -2.18 2.30 21.29
C ILE A 36 -1.90 1.75 19.88
N MET A 37 -2.93 1.35 19.15
CA MET A 37 -2.76 0.85 17.78
C MET A 37 -2.14 1.89 16.87
N ASP A 38 -2.58 3.15 16.99
CA ASP A 38 -2.10 4.25 16.18
C ASP A 38 -0.62 4.55 16.44
N PHE A 39 -0.21 4.52 17.72
CA PHE A 39 1.19 4.60 18.13
C PHE A 39 2.04 3.45 17.55
N LEU A 40 1.57 2.21 17.69
CA LEU A 40 2.28 1.04 17.19
C LEU A 40 2.44 1.10 15.66
N ALA A 41 1.38 1.48 14.95
CA ALA A 41 1.41 1.63 13.51
C ALA A 41 2.40 2.71 13.08
N TYR A 42 2.41 3.86 13.76
CA TYR A 42 3.37 4.93 13.49
C TYR A 42 4.81 4.47 13.65
N LYS A 43 5.17 3.87 14.80
CA LYS A 43 6.53 3.35 15.04
C LYS A 43 6.93 2.26 14.05
N ALA A 44 6.00 1.38 13.70
CA ALA A 44 6.27 0.32 12.73
C ALA A 44 6.56 0.89 11.33
N ILE A 45 5.86 1.95 10.91
CA ILE A 45 6.14 2.63 9.64
C ILE A 45 7.53 3.29 9.67
N ASP A 46 7.86 4.02 10.73
CA ASP A 46 9.19 4.63 10.89
C ASP A 46 10.31 3.60 10.76
N LEU A 47 10.17 2.45 11.42
CA LEU A 47 11.13 1.36 11.35
C LEU A 47 11.28 0.75 9.96
N ILE A 48 10.20 0.69 9.16
CA ILE A 48 10.29 0.23 7.77
C ILE A 48 11.20 1.16 6.97
N PHE A 49 11.01 2.47 7.12
CA PHE A 49 11.83 3.45 6.40
C PHE A 49 13.28 3.49 6.89
N GLU A 50 13.51 3.36 8.20
CA GLU A 50 14.84 3.23 8.76
C GLU A 50 15.54 1.96 8.22
N TRP A 51 14.86 0.82 8.29
CA TRP A 51 15.37 -0.45 7.76
C TRP A 51 15.70 -0.35 6.27
N ARG A 52 14.82 0.23 5.45
CA ARG A 52 15.07 0.42 4.00
C ARG A 52 16.19 1.39 3.69
N SER A 53 16.49 2.33 4.59
CA SER A 53 17.59 3.27 4.42
C SER A 53 18.97 2.68 4.74
N ASN A 54 19.02 1.49 5.35
CA ASN A 54 20.28 0.80 5.62
C ASN A 54 20.98 0.38 4.32
N SER A 55 22.31 0.25 4.38
CA SER A 55 23.14 -0.06 3.21
C SER A 55 22.91 -1.46 2.62
N ASN A 56 22.23 -2.36 3.34
CA ASN A 56 21.91 -3.70 2.85
C ASN A 56 20.60 -4.25 3.45
N PRO A 57 19.44 -3.68 3.05
CA PRO A 57 18.15 -4.02 3.66
C PRO A 57 17.78 -5.49 3.42
N TYR A 58 18.24 -6.09 2.31
CA TYR A 58 17.93 -7.49 1.97
C TYR A 58 18.70 -8.52 2.81
N THR A 59 19.74 -8.11 3.54
CA THR A 59 20.50 -9.00 4.45
C THR A 59 20.06 -8.97 5.90
N SER A 60 19.19 -8.05 6.27
CA SER A 60 18.63 -7.95 7.62
C SER A 60 17.13 -8.10 7.51
N ASP A 61 16.53 -8.90 8.37
CA ASP A 61 15.08 -8.87 8.50
C ASP A 61 14.64 -7.52 9.08
N LEU A 62 13.52 -7.00 8.57
CA LEU A 62 12.80 -5.95 9.26
C LEU A 62 12.52 -6.47 10.69
N PRO A 63 12.68 -5.67 11.76
CA PRO A 63 12.28 -6.07 13.11
C PRO A 63 10.81 -6.52 13.13
N SER A 64 10.59 -7.83 12.96
CA SER A 64 9.27 -8.42 12.72
C SER A 64 8.37 -8.32 13.94
N ALA A 65 8.95 -8.08 15.12
CA ALA A 65 8.24 -7.95 16.39
C ALA A 65 7.20 -6.82 16.35
N LEU A 66 7.51 -5.64 15.81
CA LEU A 66 6.57 -4.51 15.81
C LEU A 66 5.49 -4.64 14.73
N ALA A 67 5.84 -5.16 13.56
CA ALA A 67 4.85 -5.49 12.52
C ALA A 67 3.88 -6.59 12.99
N THR A 68 4.43 -7.67 13.58
CA THR A 68 3.66 -8.77 14.16
C THR A 68 2.78 -8.29 15.31
N MET A 69 3.33 -7.52 16.26
CA MET A 69 2.57 -6.94 17.38
C MET A 69 1.43 -6.06 16.87
N THR A 70 1.65 -5.25 15.84
CA THR A 70 0.59 -4.42 15.26
C THR A 70 -0.52 -5.27 14.61
N ALA A 71 -0.14 -6.36 13.93
CA ALA A 71 -1.09 -7.29 13.31
C ALA A 71 -1.91 -8.07 14.36
N GLU A 72 -1.26 -8.56 15.42
CA GLU A 72 -1.90 -9.21 16.56
C GLU A 72 -2.85 -8.25 17.27
N PHE A 73 -2.41 -7.02 17.52
CA PHE A 73 -3.23 -5.99 18.16
C PHE A 73 -4.45 -5.60 17.31
N ARG A 74 -4.30 -5.53 15.98
CA ARG A 74 -5.43 -5.31 15.06
C ARG A 74 -6.45 -6.45 15.13
N THR A 75 -5.98 -7.69 15.23
CA THR A 75 -6.84 -8.88 15.38
C THR A 75 -7.58 -8.83 16.72
N PHE A 76 -6.87 -8.49 17.79
CA PHE A 76 -7.44 -8.27 19.11
C PHE A 76 -8.53 -7.19 19.10
N LEU A 77 -8.27 -6.02 18.51
CA LEU A 77 -9.25 -4.94 18.37
C LEU A 77 -10.52 -5.41 17.66
N LYS A 78 -10.37 -6.14 16.54
CA LYS A 78 -11.50 -6.67 15.78
C LYS A 78 -12.39 -7.58 16.63
N HIS A 79 -11.78 -8.43 17.46
CA HIS A 79 -12.51 -9.35 18.34
C HIS A 79 -13.11 -8.66 19.57
N LYS A 80 -12.33 -7.83 20.27
CA LYS A 80 -12.75 -7.16 21.51
C LYS A 80 -13.86 -6.16 21.27
N HIS A 81 -13.78 -5.40 20.18
CA HIS A 81 -14.70 -4.28 19.90
C HIS A 81 -15.72 -4.59 18.81
N SER A 82 -16.03 -5.87 18.58
CA SER A 82 -17.04 -6.32 17.59
C SER A 82 -16.90 -5.70 16.19
N GLY A 83 -15.67 -5.40 15.77
CA GLY A 83 -15.42 -4.74 14.48
C GLY A 83 -15.81 -3.26 14.40
N ARG A 84 -15.88 -2.52 15.54
CA ARG A 84 -16.00 -1.05 15.53
C ARG A 84 -14.95 -0.44 14.58
N ARG A 85 -15.34 0.63 13.89
CA ARG A 85 -14.50 1.30 12.89
C ARG A 85 -13.44 2.17 13.58
N LEU A 86 -12.22 2.13 13.04
CA LEU A 86 -11.16 3.07 13.40
C LEU A 86 -11.53 4.49 12.99
N ASN A 87 -10.99 5.49 13.68
CA ASN A 87 -11.04 6.87 13.20
C ASN A 87 -10.26 7.00 11.86
N SER A 88 -10.51 8.08 11.11
CA SER A 88 -9.98 8.24 9.75
C SER A 88 -8.46 8.23 9.70
N GLN A 89 -7.78 8.90 10.64
CA GLN A 89 -6.32 8.94 10.68
C GLN A 89 -5.71 7.58 11.02
N ALA A 90 -6.22 6.89 12.04
CA ALA A 90 -5.75 5.57 12.45
C ALA A 90 -6.04 4.51 11.36
N ALA A 91 -7.19 4.62 10.67
CA ALA A 91 -7.51 3.80 9.51
C ALA A 91 -6.51 4.04 8.36
N PHE A 92 -6.17 5.29 8.07
CA PHE A 92 -5.16 5.64 7.08
C PHE A 92 -3.78 5.12 7.46
N ARG A 93 -3.30 5.36 8.69
CA ARG A 93 -1.99 4.86 9.16
C ARG A 93 -1.92 3.34 9.09
N SER A 94 -3.02 2.65 9.42
CA SER A 94 -3.10 1.18 9.26
C SER A 94 -2.98 0.74 7.79
N ARG A 95 -3.64 1.44 6.85
CA ARG A 95 -3.50 1.19 5.40
C ARG A 95 -2.08 1.50 4.90
N LEU A 96 -1.48 2.59 5.36
CA LEU A 96 -0.12 2.99 5.00
C LEU A 96 0.90 1.96 5.48
N LEU A 97 0.77 1.49 6.73
CA LEU A 97 1.60 0.41 7.26
C LEU A 97 1.44 -0.86 6.41
N GLN A 98 0.21 -1.28 6.12
CA GLN A 98 -0.06 -2.46 5.30
C GLN A 98 0.61 -2.36 3.93
N PHE A 99 0.41 -1.23 3.22
CA PHE A 99 1.02 -1.03 1.91
C PHE A 99 2.55 -0.99 1.99
N SER A 100 3.10 -0.26 2.96
CA SER A 100 4.55 -0.12 3.14
C SER A 100 5.20 -1.48 3.39
N LEU A 101 4.63 -2.30 4.29
CA LEU A 101 5.08 -3.67 4.55
C LEU A 101 5.03 -4.52 3.29
N LEU A 102 3.88 -4.55 2.60
CA LEU A 102 3.70 -5.35 1.39
C LEU A 102 4.71 -4.95 0.31
N PHE A 103 4.88 -3.67 0.05
CA PHE A 103 5.78 -3.18 -0.98
C PHE A 103 7.25 -3.42 -0.60
N SER A 104 7.67 -3.03 0.59
CA SER A 104 9.08 -3.07 1.02
C SER A 104 9.62 -4.49 1.19
N HIS A 105 8.74 -5.46 1.40
CA HIS A 105 9.10 -6.85 1.73
C HIS A 105 8.66 -7.86 0.66
N ARG A 106 8.06 -7.40 -0.45
CA ARG A 106 7.60 -8.28 -1.54
C ARG A 106 8.71 -9.17 -2.09
N LEU A 107 9.95 -8.66 -2.14
CA LEU A 107 11.12 -9.35 -2.68
C LEU A 107 12.01 -9.96 -1.57
N ASN A 108 11.54 -10.06 -0.33
CA ASN A 108 12.32 -10.68 0.75
C ASN A 108 12.28 -12.22 0.65
N HIS A 109 13.31 -12.87 1.18
CA HIS A 109 13.60 -14.28 1.05
C HIS A 109 12.88 -15.20 2.04
N ASP A 110 12.73 -14.79 3.29
CA ASP A 110 12.28 -15.71 4.34
C ASP A 110 10.77 -15.77 4.50
N GLN A 111 10.10 -14.61 4.50
CA GLN A 111 8.65 -14.53 4.72
C GLN A 111 8.00 -13.51 3.81
N THR A 112 6.82 -13.84 3.30
CA THR A 112 5.92 -12.87 2.69
C THR A 112 4.74 -12.67 3.63
N TRP A 113 4.31 -11.41 3.83
CA TRP A 113 3.15 -11.10 4.67
C TRP A 113 1.81 -11.29 3.92
N THR A 114 1.81 -12.16 2.92
CA THR A 114 0.68 -12.45 2.05
C THR A 114 0.42 -13.94 2.01
N THR A 115 -0.87 -14.31 1.94
CA THR A 115 -1.29 -15.68 1.64
C THR A 115 -1.75 -15.79 0.20
N GLU A 116 -1.70 -16.99 -0.38
CA GLU A 116 -2.20 -17.24 -1.74
C GLU A 116 -3.68 -16.81 -1.88
N GLU A 117 -4.51 -17.10 -0.88
CA GLU A 117 -5.92 -16.69 -0.82
C GLU A 117 -6.08 -15.15 -0.89
N SER A 118 -5.26 -14.43 -0.12
CA SER A 118 -5.29 -12.96 -0.12
C SER A 118 -4.87 -12.38 -1.48
N LEU A 119 -3.84 -12.95 -2.11
CA LEU A 119 -3.38 -12.53 -3.43
C LEU A 119 -4.41 -12.85 -4.51
N ASN A 120 -5.03 -14.03 -4.46
CA ASN A 120 -6.08 -14.43 -5.38
C ASN A 120 -7.31 -13.51 -5.27
N SER A 121 -7.64 -13.06 -4.06
CA SER A 121 -8.71 -12.08 -3.82
C SER A 121 -8.37 -10.72 -4.47
N VAL A 122 -7.13 -10.23 -4.33
CA VAL A 122 -6.67 -9.00 -4.98
C VAL A 122 -6.66 -9.13 -6.50
N ARG A 123 -6.17 -10.26 -7.03
CA ARG A 123 -6.19 -10.57 -8.48
C ARG A 123 -7.62 -10.62 -9.03
N ALA A 124 -8.58 -11.15 -8.27
CA ALA A 124 -9.99 -11.15 -8.64
C ALA A 124 -10.58 -9.72 -8.67
N LEU A 125 -10.23 -8.88 -7.69
CA LEU A 125 -10.62 -7.47 -7.68
C LEU A 125 -10.07 -6.72 -8.89
N ASN A 126 -8.78 -6.91 -9.22
CA ASN A 126 -8.16 -6.31 -10.40
C ASN A 126 -8.86 -6.73 -11.71
N ARG A 127 -9.21 -8.01 -11.85
CA ARG A 127 -9.98 -8.51 -13.01
C ARG A 127 -11.37 -7.89 -13.09
N LYS A 128 -12.06 -7.75 -11.94
CA LYS A 128 -13.36 -7.06 -11.86
C LYS A 128 -13.23 -5.60 -12.30
N ARG A 129 -12.21 -4.88 -11.84
CA ARG A 129 -11.90 -3.50 -12.27
C ARG A 129 -11.66 -3.42 -13.77
N GLY A 130 -10.80 -4.27 -14.31
CA GLY A 130 -10.50 -4.31 -15.74
C GLY A 130 -11.74 -4.56 -16.59
N THR A 131 -12.59 -5.49 -16.14
CA THR A 131 -13.89 -5.78 -16.78
C THR A 131 -14.81 -4.56 -16.72
N PHE A 132 -14.96 -3.94 -15.55
CA PHE A 132 -15.75 -2.72 -15.37
C PHE A 132 -15.26 -1.61 -16.31
N TRP A 133 -13.96 -1.34 -16.33
CA TRP A 133 -13.36 -0.30 -17.17
C TRP A 133 -13.69 -0.51 -18.65
N ARG A 134 -13.49 -1.73 -19.15
CA ARG A 134 -13.75 -2.09 -20.55
C ARG A 134 -15.22 -1.98 -20.95
N SER A 135 -16.13 -2.36 -20.05
CA SER A 135 -17.56 -2.50 -20.36
C SER A 135 -18.38 -1.25 -20.06
N HIS A 136 -17.95 -0.43 -19.10
CA HIS A 136 -18.76 0.68 -18.58
C HIS A 136 -18.16 2.07 -18.87
N THR A 137 -16.93 2.16 -19.37
CA THR A 137 -16.30 3.45 -19.65
C THR A 137 -16.14 3.69 -21.15
N ALA A 138 -16.12 4.95 -21.57
CA ALA A 138 -15.89 5.36 -22.95
C ALA A 138 -14.39 5.47 -23.30
N HIS A 139 -13.50 5.13 -22.37
CA HIS A 139 -12.06 5.22 -22.57
C HIS A 139 -11.58 4.16 -23.55
N ALA A 140 -10.67 4.56 -24.46
CA ALA A 140 -9.99 3.61 -25.31
C ALA A 140 -9.14 2.63 -24.46
N PRO A 141 -9.01 1.36 -24.88
CA PRO A 141 -8.05 0.46 -24.27
C PRO A 141 -6.63 1.00 -24.45
N ALA A 142 -5.74 0.70 -23.50
CA ALA A 142 -4.35 1.13 -23.56
C ALA A 142 -3.61 0.46 -24.73
N LEU A 143 -3.92 -0.81 -25.00
CA LEU A 143 -3.57 -1.52 -26.23
C LEU A 143 -4.79 -1.61 -27.12
N GLY A 144 -4.75 -0.89 -28.25
CA GLY A 144 -5.78 -0.97 -29.29
C GLY A 144 -5.54 -2.07 -30.33
N GLN A 145 -4.32 -2.60 -30.42
CA GLN A 145 -3.99 -3.73 -31.29
C GLN A 145 -3.48 -4.90 -30.44
N PRO A 146 -4.02 -6.10 -30.63
CA PRO A 146 -3.57 -7.26 -29.90
C PRO A 146 -2.11 -7.56 -30.22
N PHE A 147 -1.36 -8.01 -29.22
CA PHE A 147 -0.07 -8.66 -29.43
C PHE A 147 -0.25 -9.86 -30.36
N ASP A 148 0.77 -10.20 -31.17
CA ASP A 148 0.82 -11.53 -31.75
C ASP A 148 1.08 -12.53 -30.60
N PRO A 149 0.08 -13.31 -30.17
CA PRO A 149 0.19 -14.16 -28.98
C PRO A 149 1.13 -15.35 -29.19
N SER A 150 1.62 -15.54 -30.42
CA SER A 150 2.37 -16.74 -30.81
C SER A 150 3.86 -16.50 -31.04
N SER A 151 4.30 -15.25 -31.15
CA SER A 151 5.68 -14.93 -31.55
C SER A 151 6.53 -14.19 -30.50
N GLU A 152 5.93 -13.49 -29.53
CA GLU A 152 6.69 -12.66 -28.58
C GLU A 152 6.42 -12.96 -27.09
N PHE A 153 5.18 -13.31 -26.73
CA PHE A 153 4.79 -13.59 -25.33
C PHE A 153 3.94 -14.86 -25.24
N PRO A 154 4.00 -15.61 -24.13
CA PRO A 154 4.89 -15.40 -22.98
C PRO A 154 6.35 -15.71 -23.34
N LEU A 155 7.28 -15.13 -22.57
CA LEU A 155 8.70 -15.48 -22.70
C LEU A 155 8.94 -16.93 -22.25
N ALA A 156 9.99 -17.55 -22.77
CA ALA A 156 10.41 -18.87 -22.31
C ALA A 156 10.83 -18.83 -20.84
N ASP A 157 10.56 -19.91 -20.09
CA ASP A 157 10.85 -20.00 -18.65
C ASP A 157 12.30 -19.63 -18.29
N GLY A 158 13.26 -20.00 -19.14
CA GLY A 158 14.68 -19.63 -18.97
C GLY A 158 14.92 -18.11 -19.01
N ALA A 159 14.27 -17.42 -19.95
CA ALA A 159 14.38 -15.96 -20.06
C ALA A 159 13.67 -15.25 -18.90
N LEU A 160 12.52 -15.76 -18.43
CA LEU A 160 11.86 -15.23 -17.24
C LEU A 160 12.74 -15.39 -15.99
N ALA A 161 13.35 -16.57 -15.81
CA ALA A 161 14.24 -16.83 -14.68
C ALA A 161 15.50 -15.95 -14.73
N GLU A 162 16.11 -15.76 -15.90
CA GLU A 162 17.24 -14.86 -16.12
C GLU A 162 16.86 -13.41 -15.78
N ASN A 163 15.74 -12.92 -16.31
CA ASN A 163 15.23 -11.58 -16.03
C ASN A 163 15.04 -11.33 -14.52
N ARG A 164 14.43 -12.27 -13.79
CA ARG A 164 14.27 -12.18 -12.33
C ARG A 164 15.62 -12.19 -11.61
N ASN A 165 16.52 -13.06 -12.04
CA ASN A 165 17.86 -13.16 -11.46
C ASN A 165 18.66 -11.86 -11.66
N ASP A 166 18.55 -11.23 -12.84
CA ASP A 166 19.19 -9.96 -13.15
C ASP A 166 18.63 -8.83 -12.29
N LEU A 167 17.31 -8.77 -12.10
CA LEU A 167 16.68 -7.82 -11.20
C LEU A 167 17.18 -8.03 -9.75
N ALA A 168 17.23 -9.27 -9.27
CA ALA A 168 17.78 -9.59 -7.95
C ALA A 168 19.24 -9.13 -7.79
N CYS A 169 20.08 -9.35 -8.81
CA CYS A 169 21.45 -8.86 -8.84
C CYS A 169 21.52 -7.33 -8.81
N SER A 170 20.68 -6.64 -9.58
CA SER A 170 20.64 -5.17 -9.61
C SER A 170 20.20 -4.55 -8.28
N LEU A 171 19.41 -5.28 -7.51
CA LEU A 171 18.99 -4.91 -6.14
C LEU A 171 20.03 -5.28 -5.08
N GLY A 172 21.14 -5.91 -5.45
CA GLY A 172 22.19 -6.33 -4.52
C GLY A 172 21.82 -7.53 -3.64
N GLN A 173 20.81 -8.31 -4.02
CA GLN A 173 20.38 -9.48 -3.23
C GLN A 173 21.36 -10.64 -3.38
N GLN A 174 21.67 -11.32 -2.28
CA GLN A 174 22.51 -12.53 -2.30
C GLN A 174 21.76 -13.72 -2.93
N ALA A 175 22.48 -14.71 -3.46
CA ALA A 175 21.87 -15.80 -4.24
C ALA A 175 20.92 -16.69 -3.40
N ASP A 176 21.22 -16.87 -2.12
CA ASP A 176 20.41 -17.55 -1.12
C ASP A 176 19.18 -16.74 -0.66
N GLN A 177 19.16 -15.44 -0.96
CA GLN A 177 18.10 -14.50 -0.56
C GLN A 177 17.10 -14.18 -1.70
N ARG A 178 16.91 -15.12 -2.63
CA ARG A 178 16.15 -14.93 -3.87
C ARG A 178 14.92 -15.83 -3.99
N ARG A 179 14.19 -16.07 -2.89
CA ARG A 179 12.96 -16.91 -2.91
C ARG A 179 11.99 -16.49 -4.01
N TRP A 180 11.75 -15.19 -4.17
CA TRP A 180 10.79 -14.66 -5.15
C TRP A 180 11.17 -14.95 -6.62
N VAL A 181 12.44 -15.30 -6.91
CA VAL A 181 12.87 -15.69 -8.26
C VAL A 181 12.20 -17.01 -8.67
N THR A 182 11.91 -17.89 -7.70
CA THR A 182 11.29 -19.21 -7.93
C THR A 182 9.85 -19.32 -7.42
N ASP A 183 9.47 -18.59 -6.37
CA ASP A 183 8.11 -18.58 -5.80
C ASP A 183 7.28 -17.38 -6.26
N LEU A 184 6.64 -17.52 -7.42
CA LEU A 184 5.79 -16.48 -8.01
C LEU A 184 4.39 -16.42 -7.38
N GLU A 185 3.88 -17.55 -6.89
CA GLU A 185 2.53 -17.63 -6.36
C GLU A 185 2.41 -16.88 -5.04
N GLY A 186 3.44 -16.99 -4.19
CA GLY A 186 3.54 -16.33 -2.88
C GLY A 186 4.05 -14.89 -2.91
N THR A 187 4.49 -14.39 -4.07
CA THR A 187 5.05 -13.04 -4.24
C THR A 187 3.99 -12.07 -4.79
N PRO A 188 3.65 -10.97 -4.09
CA PRO A 188 2.74 -9.97 -4.64
C PRO A 188 3.38 -9.22 -5.81
N SER A 189 2.73 -9.25 -6.98
CA SER A 189 3.14 -8.41 -8.10
C SER A 189 2.74 -6.95 -7.89
N LEU A 190 3.45 -6.03 -8.55
CA LEU A 190 3.13 -4.62 -8.66
C LEU A 190 1.73 -4.41 -9.21
N HIS A 191 1.24 -5.26 -10.11
CA HIS A 191 -0.16 -5.20 -10.54
C HIS A 191 -1.13 -5.44 -9.37
N CYS A 192 -0.84 -6.39 -8.47
CA CYS A 192 -1.62 -6.56 -7.23
C CYS A 192 -1.53 -5.33 -6.32
N LEU A 193 -0.33 -4.76 -6.15
CA LEU A 193 -0.11 -3.63 -5.25
C LEU A 193 -0.68 -2.31 -5.80
N LEU A 194 -0.77 -2.13 -7.12
CA LEU A 194 -1.22 -0.89 -7.75
C LEU A 194 -2.62 -0.47 -7.27
N ALA A 195 -3.57 -1.40 -7.15
CA ALA A 195 -4.91 -1.08 -6.64
C ALA A 195 -4.85 -0.59 -5.18
N LEU A 196 -4.03 -1.23 -4.35
CA LEU A 196 -3.83 -0.84 -2.95
C LEU A 196 -3.17 0.54 -2.83
N PHE A 197 -2.27 0.89 -3.74
CA PHE A 197 -1.66 2.22 -3.82
C PHE A 197 -2.70 3.30 -4.14
N ILE A 198 -3.58 3.04 -5.09
CA ILE A 198 -4.68 3.95 -5.46
C ILE A 198 -5.67 4.08 -4.30
N GLU A 199 -6.05 2.99 -3.62
CA GLU A 199 -6.92 3.07 -2.44
C GLU A 199 -6.26 3.82 -1.27
N LEU A 200 -4.96 3.60 -1.03
CA LEU A 200 -4.20 4.31 0.00
C LEU A 200 -4.19 5.82 -0.25
N THR A 201 -3.92 6.23 -1.49
CA THR A 201 -3.85 7.65 -1.85
C THR A 201 -5.22 8.31 -1.86
N ALA A 202 -6.28 7.61 -2.23
CA ALA A 202 -7.65 8.09 -2.04
C ALA A 202 -7.96 8.29 -0.55
N ALA A 203 -7.59 7.34 0.30
CA ALA A 203 -7.74 7.48 1.75
C ALA A 203 -6.96 8.68 2.32
N ARG A 204 -5.86 9.10 1.68
CA ARG A 204 -5.16 10.35 2.05
C ARG A 204 -6.00 11.58 1.70
N VAL A 205 -6.60 11.63 0.51
CA VAL A 205 -7.50 12.73 0.09
C VAL A 205 -8.68 12.87 1.05
N GLU A 206 -9.25 11.76 1.53
CA GLU A 206 -10.36 11.79 2.50
C GLU A 206 -10.03 12.52 3.81
N LEU A 207 -8.75 12.67 4.16
CA LEU A 207 -8.32 13.43 5.35
C LEU A 207 -8.37 14.96 5.13
N GLY A 208 -8.47 15.41 3.87
CA GLY A 208 -8.78 16.80 3.51
C GLY A 208 -7.60 17.76 3.38
N ASP A 209 -6.37 17.30 3.59
CA ASP A 209 -5.13 18.10 3.61
C ASP A 209 -4.13 17.69 2.51
N TRP A 210 -4.55 16.84 1.58
CA TRP A 210 -3.73 16.38 0.46
C TRP A 210 -4.56 16.22 -0.80
N GLU A 211 -3.98 16.58 -1.94
CA GLU A 211 -4.57 16.44 -3.26
C GLU A 211 -3.58 15.80 -4.25
N PRO A 212 -4.09 15.10 -5.29
CA PRO A 212 -3.28 14.60 -6.39
C PRO A 212 -2.46 15.70 -7.07
N SER A 213 -1.13 15.66 -6.92
CA SER A 213 -0.21 16.56 -7.62
C SER A 213 0.30 15.96 -8.93
N ASP A 214 0.91 16.79 -9.79
CA ASP A 214 1.61 16.31 -10.99
C ASP A 214 2.67 15.26 -10.67
N GLY A 215 3.40 15.43 -9.56
CA GLY A 215 4.40 14.46 -9.11
C GLY A 215 3.77 13.13 -8.68
N TRP A 216 2.60 13.15 -8.04
CA TRP A 216 1.86 11.92 -7.74
C TRP A 216 1.33 11.24 -9.00
N MET A 217 0.81 12.00 -9.96
CA MET A 217 0.33 11.44 -11.23
C MET A 217 1.48 10.79 -12.01
N ASP A 218 2.65 11.43 -12.04
CA ASP A 218 3.88 10.89 -12.62
C ASP A 218 4.25 9.55 -11.98
N LEU A 219 4.29 9.51 -10.63
CA LEU A 219 4.55 8.28 -9.88
C LEU A 219 3.52 7.18 -10.14
N ALA A 220 2.23 7.51 -10.22
CA ALA A 220 1.16 6.56 -10.53
C ALA A 220 1.32 5.98 -11.95
N GLY A 221 1.70 6.81 -12.92
CA GLY A 221 2.01 6.37 -14.27
C GLY A 221 3.27 5.50 -14.34
N GLN A 222 4.33 5.86 -13.60
CA GLN A 222 5.54 5.05 -13.48
C GLN A 222 5.23 3.69 -12.83
N PHE A 223 4.35 3.65 -11.83
CA PHE A 223 3.88 2.41 -11.21
C PHE A 223 3.21 1.50 -12.24
N MET A 224 2.28 2.03 -13.05
CA MET A 224 1.64 1.27 -14.12
C MET A 224 2.66 0.74 -15.14
N LEU A 225 3.65 1.55 -15.51
CA LEU A 225 4.74 1.13 -16.39
C LEU A 225 5.53 -0.05 -15.79
N GLN A 226 5.95 0.06 -14.52
CA GLN A 226 6.70 -0.99 -13.84
C GLN A 226 5.87 -2.26 -13.64
N ALA A 227 4.56 -2.13 -13.39
CA ALA A 227 3.65 -3.26 -13.32
C ALA A 227 3.54 -4.00 -14.66
N VAL A 228 3.53 -3.29 -15.81
CA VAL A 228 3.55 -3.96 -17.13
C VAL A 228 4.89 -4.66 -17.35
N ILE A 229 6.01 -3.99 -17.08
CA ILE A 229 7.34 -4.60 -17.21
C ILE A 229 7.40 -5.90 -16.39
N GLU A 230 6.90 -5.86 -15.15
CA GLU A 230 6.93 -7.04 -14.30
C GLU A 230 6.01 -8.16 -14.77
N GLU A 231 4.77 -7.86 -15.15
CA GLU A 231 3.86 -8.89 -15.62
C GLU A 231 4.41 -9.60 -16.87
N TYR A 232 4.95 -8.87 -17.85
CA TYR A 232 5.40 -9.47 -19.12
C TYR A 232 6.83 -10.02 -19.09
N LEU A 233 7.78 -9.33 -18.45
CA LEU A 233 9.19 -9.75 -18.46
C LEU A 233 9.57 -10.67 -17.30
N PHE A 234 8.82 -10.64 -16.18
CA PHE A 234 9.12 -11.46 -14.99
C PHE A 234 8.05 -12.52 -14.74
N ASN A 235 6.76 -12.22 -14.87
CA ASN A 235 5.69 -13.16 -14.51
C ASN A 235 5.15 -13.99 -15.69
N GLY A 236 5.58 -13.71 -16.93
CA GLY A 236 5.17 -14.48 -18.10
C GLY A 236 3.72 -14.20 -18.54
N ALA A 237 3.23 -12.98 -18.31
CA ALA A 237 1.95 -12.54 -18.84
C ALA A 237 1.92 -12.62 -20.38
N TYR A 238 0.74 -12.84 -20.92
CA TYR A 238 0.48 -12.91 -22.36
C TYR A 238 -0.88 -12.29 -22.68
N GLY A 239 -1.09 -11.95 -23.96
CA GLY A 239 -2.30 -11.27 -24.41
C GLY A 239 -2.43 -9.84 -23.87
N GLU A 240 -3.51 -9.15 -24.22
CA GLU A 240 -3.71 -7.71 -23.96
C GLU A 240 -4.32 -7.40 -22.58
N GLU A 241 -4.92 -8.39 -21.92
CA GLU A 241 -5.72 -8.17 -20.71
C GLU A 241 -4.89 -7.61 -19.54
N PRO A 242 -3.71 -8.15 -19.19
CA PRO A 242 -2.90 -7.63 -18.09
C PRO A 242 -2.54 -6.15 -18.29
N PHE A 243 -2.02 -5.80 -19.47
CA PHE A 243 -1.64 -4.43 -19.81
C PHE A 243 -2.84 -3.47 -19.74
N ASN A 244 -3.97 -3.84 -20.37
CA ASN A 244 -5.19 -3.03 -20.34
C ASN A 244 -5.75 -2.86 -18.92
N THR A 245 -5.64 -3.89 -18.07
CA THR A 245 -6.12 -3.85 -16.67
C THR A 245 -5.20 -3.03 -15.76
N ILE A 246 -3.89 -3.04 -16.01
CA ILE A 246 -2.92 -2.20 -15.30
C ILE A 246 -3.17 -0.72 -15.60
N PHE A 247 -3.46 -0.37 -16.85
CA PHE A 247 -3.81 1.00 -17.24
C PHE A 247 -5.31 1.32 -17.09
N ALA A 248 -6.11 0.46 -16.43
CA ALA A 248 -7.55 0.69 -16.20
C ALA A 248 -7.82 1.63 -15.00
N PHE A 249 -7.05 2.71 -14.89
CA PHE A 249 -7.21 3.77 -13.88
C PHE A 249 -7.42 5.13 -14.55
N GLY A 250 -8.28 5.95 -13.96
CA GLY A 250 -8.73 7.24 -14.48
C GLY A 250 -10.16 7.54 -14.04
N CYS A 251 -10.72 8.66 -14.51
CA CYS A 251 -12.11 9.01 -14.19
C CYS A 251 -13.07 8.12 -15.01
N PRO A 252 -13.91 7.26 -14.38
CA PRO A 252 -14.78 6.36 -15.12
C PRO A 252 -15.79 7.07 -16.03
N SER A 253 -16.09 8.35 -15.77
CA SER A 253 -17.09 9.15 -16.48
C SER A 253 -18.53 8.61 -16.40
N THR A 254 -18.77 7.64 -15.53
CA THR A 254 -20.09 7.06 -15.24
C THR A 254 -20.70 7.67 -13.98
N PRO A 255 -22.03 7.62 -13.79
CA PRO A 255 -22.65 7.94 -12.51
C PRO A 255 -22.16 7.03 -11.39
N ARG A 256 -22.12 7.53 -10.14
CA ARG A 256 -21.84 6.70 -8.97
C ARG A 256 -22.96 5.67 -8.80
N THR A 257 -22.59 4.41 -8.57
CA THR A 257 -23.55 3.35 -8.26
C THR A 257 -23.29 2.75 -6.88
N PRO A 258 -24.31 2.20 -6.18
CA PRO A 258 -24.11 1.50 -4.91
C PRO A 258 -23.26 0.22 -5.05
N GLU A 259 -23.09 -0.29 -6.27
CA GLU A 259 -22.30 -1.48 -6.58
C GLU A 259 -20.82 -1.15 -6.86
N ASP A 260 -20.47 0.14 -6.95
CA ASP A 260 -19.10 0.59 -7.15
C ASP A 260 -18.23 0.08 -5.98
N GLY A 261 -17.21 -0.71 -6.32
CA GLY A 261 -16.21 -1.21 -5.37
C GLY A 261 -15.34 -0.09 -4.80
N THR A 262 -14.56 -0.43 -3.76
CA THR A 262 -13.61 0.50 -3.12
C THR A 262 -12.60 1.07 -4.10
N ASP A 263 -12.17 0.27 -5.07
CA ASP A 263 -11.28 0.63 -6.15
C ASP A 263 -11.89 1.70 -7.09
N ILE A 264 -13.15 1.52 -7.50
CA ILE A 264 -13.86 2.48 -8.34
C ILE A 264 -14.13 3.79 -7.58
N GLN A 265 -14.46 3.69 -6.29
CA GLN A 265 -14.63 4.86 -5.43
C GLN A 265 -13.31 5.65 -5.30
N ALA A 266 -12.20 4.95 -5.08
CA ALA A 266 -10.86 5.55 -5.04
C ALA A 266 -10.51 6.24 -6.36
N MET A 267 -10.80 5.60 -7.50
CA MET A 267 -10.57 6.19 -8.83
C MET A 267 -11.33 7.49 -9.03
N ARG A 268 -12.59 7.55 -8.58
CA ARG A 268 -13.40 8.77 -8.68
C ARG A 268 -12.85 9.91 -7.82
N MET A 269 -12.27 9.58 -6.68
CA MET A 269 -11.72 10.57 -5.76
C MET A 269 -10.41 11.15 -6.29
N LEU A 270 -9.59 10.31 -6.92
CA LEU A 270 -8.25 10.70 -7.33
C LEU A 270 -8.17 11.25 -8.76
N PHE A 271 -9.03 10.76 -9.66
CA PHE A 271 -8.88 11.05 -11.09
C PHE A 271 -10.03 11.85 -11.68
N CYS A 272 -11.14 12.06 -10.96
CA CYS A 272 -12.21 12.94 -11.44
C CYS A 272 -12.07 14.35 -10.86
N ALA A 273 -12.39 15.37 -11.66
CA ALA A 273 -12.37 16.76 -11.23
C ALA A 273 -13.38 17.01 -10.09
N GLU A 274 -13.01 17.88 -9.16
CA GLU A 274 -13.87 18.25 -8.05
C GLU A 274 -15.19 18.86 -8.57
N GLY A 275 -16.32 18.41 -8.04
CA GLY A 275 -17.64 18.86 -8.47
C GLY A 275 -18.10 18.34 -9.84
N ASN A 276 -17.23 17.70 -10.63
CA ASN A 276 -17.58 17.12 -11.93
C ASN A 276 -17.15 15.65 -12.06
N PRO A 277 -18.01 14.68 -11.67
CA PRO A 277 -17.68 13.25 -11.67
C PRO A 277 -17.55 12.65 -13.09
N ARG A 278 -17.73 13.45 -14.13
CA ARG A 278 -17.58 13.05 -15.54
C ARG A 278 -16.32 13.59 -16.20
N GLU A 279 -15.63 14.49 -15.54
CA GLU A 279 -14.44 15.12 -16.06
C GLU A 279 -13.22 14.56 -15.36
N GLN A 280 -12.19 14.25 -16.13
CA GLN A 280 -10.93 13.76 -15.60
C GLN A 280 -10.08 14.94 -15.14
N ILE A 281 -9.30 14.77 -14.07
CA ILE A 281 -8.33 15.77 -13.64
C ILE A 281 -7.38 16.13 -14.79
N ALA A 282 -7.00 17.40 -14.87
CA ALA A 282 -6.10 17.89 -15.89
C ALA A 282 -4.75 17.15 -15.85
N GLY A 283 -4.15 16.93 -17.01
CA GLY A 283 -2.84 16.28 -17.14
C GLY A 283 -2.84 14.75 -17.03
N TRP A 284 -3.79 14.11 -16.34
CA TRP A 284 -3.77 12.64 -16.17
C TRP A 284 -3.79 11.88 -17.51
N SER A 285 -4.57 12.33 -18.49
CA SER A 285 -4.61 11.68 -19.82
C SER A 285 -3.25 11.70 -20.50
N ASP A 286 -2.56 12.83 -20.44
CA ASP A 286 -1.26 13.02 -21.10
C ASP A 286 -0.17 12.20 -20.40
N ILE A 287 -0.16 12.19 -19.07
CA ILE A 287 0.76 11.40 -18.25
C ILE A 287 0.55 9.90 -18.54
N LYS A 288 -0.70 9.44 -18.48
CA LYS A 288 -1.05 8.05 -18.77
C LYS A 288 -0.62 7.64 -20.18
N GLN A 289 -0.93 8.46 -21.18
CA GLN A 289 -0.56 8.17 -22.57
C GLN A 289 0.96 8.16 -22.77
N ARG A 290 1.70 9.04 -22.10
CA ARG A 290 3.16 9.06 -22.13
C ARG A 290 3.74 7.72 -21.70
N TYR A 291 3.32 7.19 -20.54
CA TYR A 291 3.83 5.90 -20.06
C TYR A 291 3.36 4.70 -20.89
N ILE A 292 2.15 4.75 -21.45
CA ILE A 292 1.71 3.76 -22.44
C ILE A 292 2.67 3.78 -23.64
N ASN A 293 2.95 4.96 -24.21
CA ASN A 293 3.81 5.10 -25.39
C ASN A 293 5.25 4.61 -25.17
N GLU A 294 5.76 4.65 -23.94
CA GLU A 294 7.09 4.10 -23.60
C GLU A 294 7.16 2.58 -23.78
N LEU A 295 6.03 1.89 -23.62
CA LEU A 295 5.90 0.43 -23.68
C LEU A 295 5.49 -0.08 -25.07
N LEU A 296 5.08 0.82 -25.98
CA LEU A 296 4.60 0.47 -27.31
C LEU A 296 5.67 0.68 -28.39
N PRO A 297 5.68 -0.15 -29.46
CA PRO A 297 6.45 0.14 -30.66
C PRO A 297 6.15 1.53 -31.23
N LYS A 298 7.20 2.27 -31.58
CA LYS A 298 7.03 3.55 -32.28
C LYS A 298 6.47 3.29 -33.68
N GLN A 299 5.44 4.06 -34.05
CA GLN A 299 4.82 3.94 -35.37
C GLN A 299 5.86 4.09 -36.48
N GLY A 300 5.86 3.14 -37.43
CA GLY A 300 6.79 3.11 -38.55
C GLY A 300 8.19 2.57 -38.24
N GLN A 301 8.45 2.11 -37.01
CA GLN A 301 9.68 1.39 -36.67
C GLN A 301 9.41 -0.12 -36.60
N PRO A 302 10.31 -0.98 -37.11
CA PRO A 302 10.18 -2.43 -37.05
C PRO A 302 10.53 -3.00 -35.66
N THR A 303 10.14 -2.30 -34.60
CA THR A 303 10.44 -2.69 -33.22
C THR A 303 9.30 -3.56 -32.69
N SER A 304 9.63 -4.72 -32.13
CA SER A 304 8.65 -5.58 -31.47
C SER A 304 8.15 -4.99 -30.14
N TYR A 305 7.05 -5.52 -29.61
CA TYR A 305 6.57 -5.13 -28.29
C TYR A 305 7.57 -5.56 -27.22
N LEU A 306 8.11 -6.77 -27.32
CA LEU A 306 9.18 -7.23 -26.42
C LEU A 306 10.34 -6.24 -26.36
N ARG A 307 10.88 -5.81 -27.51
CA ARG A 307 11.98 -4.83 -27.56
C ARG A 307 11.59 -3.48 -26.99
N SER A 308 10.33 -3.08 -27.12
CA SER A 308 9.83 -1.83 -26.57
C SER A 308 9.75 -1.87 -25.04
N ILE A 309 9.26 -2.98 -24.47
CA ILE A 309 9.18 -3.20 -23.02
C ILE A 309 10.58 -3.39 -22.42
N GLU A 310 11.49 -4.13 -23.07
CA GLU A 310 12.91 -4.21 -22.68
C GLU A 310 13.56 -2.82 -22.67
N GLY A 311 13.37 -2.03 -23.74
CA GLY A 311 13.88 -0.67 -23.80
C GLY A 311 13.27 0.27 -22.75
N ALA A 312 12.02 0.03 -22.33
CA ALA A 312 11.40 0.75 -21.23
C ALA A 312 12.04 0.36 -19.88
N ARG A 313 12.31 -0.93 -19.64
CA ARG A 313 13.05 -1.42 -18.46
C ARG A 313 14.41 -0.74 -18.33
N ASP A 314 15.13 -0.57 -19.43
CA ASP A 314 16.44 0.09 -19.43
C ASP A 314 16.36 1.59 -19.13
N ARG A 315 15.31 2.27 -19.63
CA ARG A 315 15.09 3.71 -19.40
C ARG A 315 14.53 4.04 -18.02
N PHE A 316 13.67 3.16 -17.49
CA PHE A 316 12.99 3.34 -16.21
C PHE A 316 13.46 2.27 -15.25
N ALA A 317 14.58 2.54 -14.59
CA ALA A 317 15.19 1.59 -13.67
C ALA A 317 14.29 1.35 -12.45
N TYR A 318 14.14 0.07 -12.07
CA TYR A 318 13.26 -0.32 -10.97
C TYR A 318 13.69 0.26 -9.61
N ASN A 319 15.01 0.37 -9.36
CA ASN A 319 15.56 0.96 -8.14
C ASN A 319 15.16 2.43 -7.95
N GLU A 320 15.11 3.21 -9.04
CA GLU A 320 14.66 4.61 -9.01
C GLU A 320 13.17 4.69 -8.70
N PHE A 321 12.34 3.87 -9.36
CA PHE A 321 10.92 3.76 -9.05
C PHE A 321 10.69 3.38 -7.58
N GLU A 322 11.41 2.38 -7.08
CA GLU A 322 11.29 1.92 -5.69
C GLU A 322 11.68 3.02 -4.70
N ALA A 323 12.77 3.75 -4.96
CA ALA A 323 13.19 4.88 -4.14
C ALA A 323 12.15 6.01 -4.14
N ASN A 324 11.60 6.37 -5.31
CA ASN A 324 10.58 7.39 -5.45
C ASN A 324 9.28 7.00 -4.71
N LEU A 325 8.85 5.74 -4.83
CA LEU A 325 7.68 5.27 -4.13
C LEU A 325 7.89 5.27 -2.61
N LEU A 326 9.02 4.77 -2.11
CA LEU A 326 9.34 4.80 -0.68
C LEU A 326 9.42 6.24 -0.14
N SER A 327 10.01 7.16 -0.91
CA SER A 327 10.03 8.58 -0.56
C SER A 327 8.63 9.17 -0.48
N PHE A 328 7.75 8.83 -1.43
CA PHE A 328 6.36 9.27 -1.41
C PHE A 328 5.59 8.68 -0.20
N LEU A 329 5.76 7.40 0.12
CA LEU A 329 5.14 6.80 1.30
C LEU A 329 5.63 7.44 2.60
N LYS A 330 6.92 7.78 2.67
CA LYS A 330 7.49 8.52 3.80
C LYS A 330 6.90 9.92 3.90
N HIS A 331 6.73 10.62 2.78
CA HIS A 331 6.04 11.91 2.75
C HIS A 331 4.59 11.80 3.25
N LEU A 332 3.86 10.74 2.87
CA LEU A 332 2.51 10.48 3.40
C LEU A 332 2.52 10.22 4.92
N HIS A 333 3.55 9.55 5.42
CA HIS A 333 3.70 9.26 6.85
C HIS A 333 3.98 10.54 7.66
N GLU A 334 4.98 11.31 7.23
CA GLU A 334 5.42 12.55 7.89
C GLU A 334 4.40 13.69 7.74
N GLY A 335 3.59 13.66 6.69
CA GLY A 335 2.53 14.63 6.45
C GLY A 335 1.32 14.51 7.39
N LEU A 336 1.25 13.46 8.21
CA LEU A 336 0.21 13.31 9.22
C LEU A 336 0.64 13.86 10.58
N ALA A 337 -0.35 14.35 11.34
CA ALA A 337 -0.15 14.61 12.76
C ALA A 337 0.38 13.35 13.47
N LYS A 338 1.36 13.49 14.35
CA LYS A 338 1.88 12.37 15.14
C LYS A 338 0.81 11.87 16.12
N PRO A 339 0.71 10.55 16.37
CA PRO A 339 -0.16 10.03 17.43
C PRO A 339 0.15 10.66 18.78
N ASP A 340 -0.86 10.82 19.64
CA ASP A 340 -0.71 11.50 20.94
C ASP A 340 0.36 10.86 21.83
N LEU A 341 0.48 9.52 21.81
CA LEU A 341 1.51 8.81 22.57
C LEU A 341 2.94 9.11 22.08
N ILE A 342 3.13 9.38 20.78
CA ILE A 342 4.43 9.81 20.24
C ILE A 342 4.75 11.22 20.71
N GLN A 343 3.77 12.11 20.66
CA GLN A 343 3.91 13.49 21.15
C GLN A 343 4.30 13.52 22.64
N VAL A 344 3.70 12.65 23.45
CA VAL A 344 4.05 12.47 24.87
C VAL A 344 5.46 11.91 25.03
N GLU A 345 5.83 10.88 24.27
CA GLU A 345 7.19 10.30 24.27
C GLU A 345 8.27 11.35 23.92
N GLU A 346 7.98 12.22 22.94
CA GLU A 346 8.85 13.30 22.49
C GLU A 346 8.81 14.55 23.41
N GLY A 347 7.91 14.58 24.39
CA GLY A 347 7.73 15.72 25.29
C GLY A 347 7.14 16.98 24.65
N ARG A 348 6.50 16.86 23.48
CA ARG A 348 5.93 17.96 22.70
C ARG A 348 4.46 17.69 22.40
N ILE A 349 3.56 18.23 23.23
CA ILE A 349 2.12 18.04 23.05
C ILE A 349 1.57 19.12 22.12
N THR A 350 1.05 18.73 20.96
CA THR A 350 0.27 19.61 20.07
C THR A 350 -1.22 19.45 20.38
N ILE A 351 -1.89 20.54 20.75
CA ILE A 351 -3.35 20.57 20.91
C ILE A 351 -3.94 21.38 19.77
N HIS A 352 -4.78 20.75 18.93
CA HIS A 352 -5.44 21.39 17.79
C HIS A 352 -4.47 22.10 16.82
N GLY A 353 -3.30 21.52 16.57
CA GLY A 353 -2.31 22.07 15.64
C GLY A 353 -1.43 23.20 16.19
N ASN A 354 -1.58 23.56 17.47
CA ASN A 354 -0.67 24.49 18.14
C ASN A 354 0.26 23.72 19.09
N GLU A 355 1.57 23.87 18.90
CA GLU A 355 2.58 23.34 19.83
C GLU A 355 2.45 24.04 21.18
N LEU A 356 2.19 23.28 22.25
CA LEU A 356 2.42 23.78 23.59
C LEU A 356 3.93 23.87 23.80
N GLY A 357 4.42 25.01 24.30
CA GLY A 357 5.83 25.14 24.66
C GLY A 357 6.22 24.07 25.68
N GLU A 358 7.48 23.62 25.67
CA GLU A 358 7.96 22.51 26.51
C GLU A 358 7.64 22.70 28.01
N ALA A 359 7.65 23.95 28.49
CA ALA A 359 7.27 24.29 29.86
C ALA A 359 5.78 24.03 30.15
N ASP A 360 4.90 24.34 29.20
CA ASP A 360 3.45 24.15 29.29
C ASP A 360 3.06 22.69 29.08
N SER A 361 3.72 21.96 28.17
CA SER A 361 3.55 20.51 28.02
C SER A 361 3.96 19.76 29.30
N ARG A 362 5.11 20.09 29.90
CA ARG A 362 5.56 19.50 31.17
C ARG A 362 4.63 19.86 32.33
N ALA A 363 4.09 21.08 32.35
CA ALA A 363 3.10 21.49 33.37
C ALA A 363 1.77 20.75 33.20
N MET A 364 1.34 20.48 31.97
CA MET A 364 0.12 19.74 31.66
C MET A 364 0.25 18.25 32.02
N ILE A 365 1.37 17.61 31.66
CA ILE A 365 1.67 16.22 32.07
C ILE A 365 1.65 16.10 33.61
N ARG A 366 2.22 17.08 34.33
CA ARG A 366 2.17 17.11 35.80
C ARG A 366 0.75 17.29 36.37
N ARG A 367 -0.15 17.96 35.64
CA ARG A 367 -1.56 18.13 36.04
C ARG A 367 -2.40 16.88 35.75
N MET A 368 -2.04 16.09 34.74
CA MET A 368 -2.72 14.84 34.38
C MET A 368 -2.31 13.64 35.26
N CYS A 369 -1.14 13.71 35.91
CA CYS A 369 -0.69 12.69 36.87
C CYS A 369 -1.21 12.89 38.31
N LEU A 370 -2.37 13.53 38.49
CA LEU A 370 -3.05 13.69 39.79
C LEU A 370 -4.38 12.93 39.83
#